data_AF-A0A2N5YLF0-F1
#
_entry.id   AF-A0A2N5YLF0-F1
#
_cell.length_a   1.000
_cell.length_b   1.000
_cell.length_c   1.000
_cell.angle_alpha   90.00
_cell.angle_beta   90.00
_cell.angle_gamma   90.00
#
_symmetry.space_group_name_H-M   'P 1'
#
loop_
_entity.id
_entity.type
_entity.pdbx_description
1 polymer ?
#
loop_
_entity_poly.entity_id
_entity_poly.type
_entity_poly.pdbx_seq_one_letter_code
_entity_poly.pdbx_strand_id
1 'polypeptide(L)'
;MKDSKLNKYIVQRPGLSRDKRVLESLSPEYFMADERSREEYLRVLNDYSALLTYYNERNIPDGTWSNFFKNNITYQLVLIRNYNTISGTELAERIISRVKSNVSFHNEDEWINQFIIYPVTNINHINNWYFVTQSIKEFRDEIEKLIVQHLNKEYSKLLTIVKALEKYSSKVTPLIRKLDLRIPWVYKERSSDAYNELSLSDLLLLAADVYKEIVLYTEVLKNSAGRYLDEHLNHSGQVQPHMGLILGFLDLYKNAQDEINSFTERHLNHYYADVLKEKPSDLQANYVNLCFELIPKQKELLLERGRKFSAGEDAEGNEIVYSLCNDLVVNQARIMDVKMLVNQEDALVNIDRRQNKLEVDTFIIDRSLQGNKGLSQEQIAAYNENHANDFGLAIASPILILEEGYRKIKFFFHTQKQSLVSFIEDVKALYPVDEFRIPEDVESIIDKLFSIRYTIEEEYFNIPHDKTEYRLLNQEKEGVGNIIEITCLLEPHDPATSISALERYKDAAAQGLPVFEFHLNPAKSYLYKYFSKVKIES
;
A
#
# COMPACT_ATOMS: atom_id res chain seq x y z
N MET A 1 -2.38 -3.91 17.67
CA MET A 1 -2.65 -3.64 16.24
C MET A 1 -2.76 -2.14 15.98
N LYS A 2 -1.67 -1.50 15.57
CA LYS A 2 -1.63 -0.17 14.93
C LYS A 2 -0.20 0.00 14.44
N ASP A 3 0.09 -0.38 13.19
CA ASP A 3 1.24 0.06 12.39
C ASP A 3 1.28 -0.67 11.03
N SER A 4 0.25 -0.45 10.19
CA SER A 4 0.16 -1.08 8.86
C SER A 4 0.53 -0.16 7.69
N LYS A 5 1.05 1.06 7.91
CA LYS A 5 1.26 2.04 6.83
C LYS A 5 2.70 2.25 6.34
N LEU A 6 3.72 1.61 6.93
CA LEU A 6 5.12 1.82 6.54
C LEU A 6 5.73 0.76 5.59
N ASN A 7 4.99 -0.29 5.20
CA ASN A 7 5.56 -1.44 4.50
C ASN A 7 5.53 -1.38 2.95
N LYS A 8 5.27 -0.22 2.33
CA LYS A 8 4.99 -0.17 0.88
C LYS A 8 6.21 -0.18 -0.05
N TYR A 9 7.44 -0.09 0.47
CA TYR A 9 8.66 0.01 -0.37
C TYR A 9 9.81 -0.93 -0.02
N ILE A 10 9.60 -1.91 0.88
CA ILE A 10 10.58 -2.99 1.06
C ILE A 10 10.26 -4.07 0.03
N VAL A 11 11.17 -4.28 -0.93
CA VAL A 11 11.19 -5.47 -1.77
C VAL A 11 11.19 -6.68 -0.83
N GLN A 12 10.03 -7.31 -0.67
CA GLN A 12 9.87 -8.47 0.20
C GLN A 12 10.55 -9.67 -0.45
N ARG A 13 11.85 -9.84 -0.19
CA ARG A 13 12.52 -11.12 -0.45
C ARG A 13 11.95 -12.15 0.54
N PRO A 14 11.37 -13.27 0.09
CA PRO A 14 10.93 -14.33 1.01
C PRO A 14 12.13 -14.83 1.84
N GLY A 15 11.94 -15.04 3.14
CA GLY A 15 12.93 -15.65 4.05
C GLY A 15 13.75 -14.71 4.96
N LEU A 16 13.67 -13.38 4.80
CA LEU A 16 14.48 -12.45 5.60
C LEU A 16 13.90 -12.10 6.99
N SER A 17 12.57 -12.15 7.20
CA SER A 17 11.98 -11.98 8.54
C SER A 17 11.72 -13.34 9.20
N ARG A 18 11.96 -13.43 10.51
CA ARG A 18 11.72 -14.63 11.32
C ARG A 18 10.26 -15.08 11.25
N ASP A 19 9.33 -14.14 11.21
CA ASP A 19 7.89 -14.40 11.09
C ASP A 19 7.50 -15.02 9.74
N LYS A 20 8.28 -14.77 8.67
CA LYS A 20 8.06 -15.37 7.34
C LYS A 20 8.73 -16.74 7.17
N ARG A 21 9.42 -17.26 8.19
CA ARG A 21 10.00 -18.62 8.20
C ARG A 21 9.12 -19.64 8.90
N VAL A 22 8.05 -19.20 9.55
CA VAL A 22 7.06 -20.11 10.13
C VAL A 22 6.31 -20.76 8.98
N LEU A 23 6.41 -22.08 8.87
CA LEU A 23 5.62 -22.84 7.91
C LEU A 23 4.14 -22.71 8.30
N GLU A 24 3.29 -22.30 7.37
CA GLU A 24 1.86 -22.17 7.59
C GLU A 24 1.24 -23.48 8.11
N SER A 25 1.77 -24.62 7.66
CA SER A 25 1.40 -25.96 8.13
C SER A 25 1.71 -26.26 9.59
N LEU A 26 2.50 -25.42 10.27
CA LEU A 26 2.79 -25.52 11.70
C LEU A 26 1.91 -24.59 12.55
N SER A 27 1.04 -23.77 11.95
CA SER A 27 0.06 -22.99 12.71
C SER A 27 -0.95 -23.94 13.35
N PRO A 28 -1.30 -23.78 14.63
CA PRO A 28 -2.38 -24.53 15.26
C PRO A 28 -3.70 -24.45 14.50
N GLU A 29 -3.96 -23.33 13.84
CA GLU A 29 -5.17 -23.04 13.08
C GLU A 29 -5.12 -23.55 11.63
N TYR A 30 -4.00 -24.15 11.19
CA TYR A 30 -3.85 -24.65 9.82
C TYR A 30 -4.87 -25.73 9.47
N PHE A 31 -5.21 -26.56 10.46
CA PHE A 31 -6.21 -27.59 10.35
C PHE A 31 -6.98 -27.65 11.67
N MET A 32 -8.30 -27.56 11.58
CA MET A 32 -9.16 -27.80 12.73
C MET A 32 -9.89 -29.12 12.50
N ALA A 33 -9.86 -30.01 13.49
CA ALA A 33 -10.55 -31.30 13.40
C ALA A 33 -12.07 -31.13 13.23
N ASP A 34 -12.59 -29.99 13.68
CA ASP A 34 -13.99 -29.61 13.59
C ASP A 34 -14.16 -28.13 13.18
N GLU A 35 -14.25 -27.90 11.88
CA GLU A 35 -14.40 -26.56 11.27
C GLU A 35 -15.85 -26.09 11.17
N ARG A 36 -16.81 -26.87 11.70
CA ARG A 36 -18.22 -26.61 11.47
C ARG A 36 -18.65 -25.29 12.11
N SER A 37 -19.31 -24.45 11.32
CA SER A 37 -19.95 -23.25 11.87
C SER A 37 -21.20 -23.61 12.68
N ARG A 38 -21.68 -22.65 13.50
CA ARG A 38 -22.96 -22.79 14.22
C ARG A 38 -24.11 -23.14 13.29
N GLU A 39 -24.07 -22.60 12.08
CA GLU A 39 -25.09 -22.76 11.05
C GLU A 39 -25.01 -24.14 10.39
N GLU A 40 -23.80 -24.66 10.19
CA GLU A 40 -23.59 -26.04 9.74
C GLU A 40 -24.05 -27.04 10.80
N TYR A 41 -23.84 -26.76 12.09
CA TYR A 41 -24.42 -27.55 13.16
C TYR A 41 -25.94 -27.56 13.15
N LEU A 42 -26.59 -26.41 12.93
CA LEU A 42 -28.04 -26.35 12.81
C LEU A 42 -28.55 -27.20 11.64
N ARG A 43 -27.84 -27.17 10.50
CA ARG A 43 -28.15 -28.04 9.36
C ARG A 43 -27.99 -29.52 9.72
N VAL A 44 -26.87 -29.90 10.34
CA VAL A 44 -26.61 -31.28 10.80
C VAL A 44 -27.67 -31.75 11.79
N LEU A 45 -28.09 -30.91 12.73
CA LEU A 45 -29.15 -31.25 13.70
C LEU A 45 -30.48 -31.51 13.00
N ASN A 46 -30.83 -30.71 11.98
CA ASN A 46 -32.02 -30.96 11.18
C ASN A 46 -31.92 -32.25 10.36
N ASP A 47 -30.78 -32.48 9.69
CA ASP A 47 -30.59 -33.70 8.90
C ASP A 47 -30.64 -34.94 9.81
N TYR A 48 -30.03 -34.84 10.99
CA TYR A 48 -30.11 -35.86 12.03
C TYR A 48 -31.55 -36.08 12.53
N SER A 49 -32.33 -35.00 12.71
CA SER A 49 -33.73 -35.11 13.13
C SER A 49 -34.61 -35.86 12.13
N ALA A 50 -34.25 -35.85 10.84
CA ALA A 50 -34.94 -36.63 9.81
C ALA A 50 -34.68 -38.14 9.94
N LEU A 51 -33.59 -38.54 10.62
CA LEU A 51 -33.26 -39.94 10.90
C LEU A 51 -33.93 -40.45 12.20
N LEU A 52 -34.41 -39.54 13.05
CA LEU A 52 -35.05 -39.89 14.31
C LEU A 52 -36.57 -40.06 14.14
N THR A 53 -37.07 -41.27 14.38
CA THR A 53 -38.51 -41.53 14.43
C THR A 53 -39.16 -40.75 15.57
N TYR A 54 -40.22 -40.01 15.25
CA TYR A 54 -41.06 -39.35 16.24
C TYR A 54 -42.17 -40.32 16.68
N TYR A 55 -42.42 -40.41 17.98
CA TYR A 55 -43.53 -41.16 18.56
C TYR A 55 -44.51 -40.17 19.18
N ASN A 56 -45.78 -40.26 18.79
CA ASN A 56 -46.82 -39.38 19.31
C ASN A 56 -47.18 -39.71 20.77
N GLU A 57 -48.13 -38.99 21.36
CA GLU A 57 -48.56 -39.16 22.76
C GLU A 57 -49.07 -40.57 23.09
N ARG A 58 -49.44 -41.37 22.07
CA ARG A 58 -49.88 -42.76 22.23
C ARG A 58 -48.74 -43.76 22.04
N ASN A 59 -47.50 -43.26 21.95
CA ASN A 59 -46.29 -44.02 21.66
C ASN A 59 -46.34 -44.76 20.32
N ILE A 60 -46.99 -44.16 19.31
CA ILE A 60 -47.09 -44.70 17.95
C ILE A 60 -46.16 -43.90 17.03
N PRO A 61 -45.36 -44.55 16.16
CA PRO A 61 -44.55 -43.85 15.16
C PRO A 61 -45.40 -42.91 14.29
N ASP A 62 -45.04 -41.63 14.26
CA ASP A 62 -45.76 -40.57 13.55
C ASP A 62 -44.77 -39.64 12.81
N GLY A 63 -44.02 -40.23 11.89
CA GLY A 63 -43.01 -39.52 11.11
C GLY A 63 -41.69 -39.35 11.86
N THR A 64 -41.07 -38.17 11.71
CA THR A 64 -39.71 -37.88 12.21
C THR A 64 -39.65 -36.55 12.93
N TRP A 65 -38.57 -36.36 13.70
CA TRP A 65 -38.30 -35.11 14.40
C TRP A 65 -38.01 -33.92 13.47
N SER A 66 -37.96 -34.11 12.14
CA SER A 66 -37.82 -33.01 11.17
C SER A 66 -38.85 -31.90 11.34
N ASN A 67 -40.06 -32.22 11.84
CA ASN A 67 -41.10 -31.23 12.11
C ASN A 67 -40.73 -30.25 13.23
N PHE A 68 -39.75 -30.57 14.08
CA PHE A 68 -39.22 -29.67 15.10
C PHE A 68 -38.60 -28.41 14.50
N PHE A 69 -37.89 -28.55 13.38
CA PHE A 69 -37.24 -27.44 12.67
C PHE A 69 -38.12 -26.85 11.57
N LYS A 70 -38.99 -27.66 10.97
CA LYS A 70 -39.95 -27.19 9.97
C LYS A 70 -40.88 -26.16 10.61
N ASN A 71 -41.10 -25.06 9.90
CA ASN A 71 -41.90 -23.90 10.33
C ASN A 71 -41.27 -23.04 11.44
N ASN A 72 -40.04 -23.32 11.89
CA ASN A 72 -39.32 -22.38 12.73
C ASN A 72 -38.61 -21.31 11.89
N ILE A 73 -38.95 -20.06 12.10
CA ILE A 73 -38.45 -18.95 11.28
C ILE A 73 -36.97 -18.67 11.47
N THR A 74 -36.45 -18.76 12.70
CA THR A 74 -35.02 -18.58 13.00
C THR A 74 -34.19 -19.59 12.20
N TYR A 75 -34.64 -20.85 12.18
CA TYR A 75 -34.03 -21.91 11.40
C TYR A 75 -34.10 -21.65 9.89
N GLN A 76 -35.27 -21.24 9.36
CA GLN A 76 -35.40 -20.90 7.93
C GLN A 76 -34.45 -19.78 7.52
N LEU A 77 -34.34 -18.71 8.31
CA LEU A 77 -33.44 -17.60 8.02
C LEU A 77 -31.96 -18.02 8.06
N VAL A 78 -31.57 -18.88 9.00
CA VAL A 78 -30.23 -19.48 9.03
C VAL A 78 -29.96 -20.30 7.77
N LEU A 79 -30.90 -21.14 7.33
CA LEU A 79 -30.74 -21.93 6.11
C LEU A 79 -30.59 -21.05 4.86
N ILE A 80 -31.42 -19.99 4.76
CA ILE A 80 -31.37 -19.07 3.63
C ILE A 80 -30.03 -18.35 3.60
N ARG A 81 -29.62 -17.70 4.70
CA ARG A 81 -28.35 -16.96 4.82
C ARG A 81 -27.14 -17.80 4.37
N ASN A 82 -27.10 -19.07 4.75
CA ASN A 82 -25.96 -19.97 4.51
C ASN A 82 -26.16 -20.92 3.33
N TYR A 83 -27.12 -20.61 2.46
CA TYR A 83 -27.30 -21.36 1.23
C TYR A 83 -26.06 -21.21 0.36
N ASN A 84 -25.45 -22.36 0.03
CA ASN A 84 -24.25 -22.39 -0.79
C ASN A 84 -24.66 -22.28 -2.27
N THR A 85 -24.22 -21.20 -2.91
CA THR A 85 -24.39 -20.97 -4.33
C THR A 85 -23.08 -21.36 -5.02
N ILE A 86 -23.17 -22.17 -6.07
CA ILE A 86 -22.02 -22.32 -6.97
C ILE A 86 -21.84 -20.99 -7.68
N SER A 87 -20.62 -20.45 -7.64
CA SER A 87 -20.27 -19.18 -8.26
C SER A 87 -20.70 -19.13 -9.73
N GLY A 88 -21.69 -18.28 -10.03
CA GLY A 88 -22.18 -18.07 -11.39
C GLY A 88 -21.13 -17.42 -12.29
N THR A 89 -20.19 -16.67 -11.71
CA THR A 89 -19.09 -16.03 -12.44
C THR A 89 -18.03 -17.03 -12.88
N GLU A 90 -17.59 -17.93 -11.99
CA GLU A 90 -16.63 -18.99 -12.33
C GLU A 90 -17.16 -19.91 -13.42
N LEU A 91 -18.45 -20.29 -13.31
CA LEU A 91 -19.12 -21.14 -14.27
C LEU A 91 -19.20 -20.48 -15.66
N ALA A 92 -19.49 -19.18 -15.72
CA ALA A 92 -19.53 -18.45 -16.98
C ALA A 92 -18.15 -18.18 -17.58
N GLU A 93 -17.13 -17.89 -16.76
CA GLU A 93 -15.75 -17.74 -17.22
C GLU A 93 -15.22 -19.04 -17.83
N ARG A 94 -15.54 -20.19 -17.22
CA ARG A 94 -15.24 -21.52 -17.79
C ARG A 94 -15.89 -21.70 -19.15
N ILE A 95 -17.16 -21.33 -19.35
CA ILE A 95 -17.79 -21.41 -20.68
C ILE A 95 -17.13 -20.46 -21.67
N ILE A 96 -16.94 -19.18 -21.30
CA ILE A 96 -16.34 -18.19 -22.18
C ILE A 96 -14.96 -18.68 -22.65
N SER A 97 -14.17 -19.29 -21.75
CA SER A 97 -12.90 -19.90 -22.13
C SER A 97 -13.06 -21.07 -23.11
N ARG A 98 -14.01 -22.00 -22.86
CA ARG A 98 -14.24 -23.17 -23.73
C ARG A 98 -14.75 -22.76 -25.12
N VAL A 99 -15.71 -21.84 -25.17
CA VAL A 99 -16.25 -21.26 -26.41
C VAL A 99 -15.17 -20.51 -27.18
N LYS A 100 -14.38 -19.65 -26.52
CA LYS A 100 -13.23 -18.97 -27.16
C LYS A 100 -12.19 -19.95 -27.69
N SER A 101 -12.01 -21.10 -27.04
CA SER A 101 -11.07 -22.14 -27.45
C SER A 101 -11.62 -23.13 -28.49
N ASN A 102 -12.86 -22.97 -28.98
CA ASN A 102 -13.54 -23.91 -29.88
C ASN A 102 -13.55 -25.38 -29.39
N VAL A 103 -13.55 -25.59 -28.07
CA VAL A 103 -13.65 -26.93 -27.48
C VAL A 103 -15.12 -27.33 -27.44
N SER A 104 -15.48 -28.43 -28.09
CA SER A 104 -16.86 -28.94 -28.11
C SER A 104 -17.29 -29.52 -26.76
N PHE A 105 -18.52 -29.24 -26.38
CA PHE A 105 -19.21 -29.80 -25.21
C PHE A 105 -19.63 -31.25 -25.49
N HIS A 106 -18.69 -32.20 -25.40
CA HIS A 106 -18.97 -33.62 -25.68
C HIS A 106 -19.66 -34.35 -24.52
N ASN A 107 -19.57 -33.84 -23.29
CA ASN A 107 -20.17 -34.46 -22.12
C ASN A 107 -21.55 -33.84 -21.84
N GLU A 108 -22.60 -34.55 -22.28
CA GLU A 108 -24.00 -34.15 -22.11
C GLU A 108 -24.37 -33.91 -20.64
N ASP A 109 -23.91 -34.78 -19.74
CA ASP A 109 -24.24 -34.69 -18.31
C ASP A 109 -23.53 -33.49 -17.64
N GLU A 110 -22.34 -33.12 -18.10
CA GLU A 110 -21.61 -31.97 -17.54
C GLU A 110 -22.39 -30.67 -17.74
N TRP A 111 -22.82 -30.39 -18.98
CA TRP A 111 -23.50 -29.14 -19.28
C TRP A 111 -24.95 -29.12 -18.78
N ILE A 112 -25.66 -30.26 -18.77
CA ILE A 112 -27.00 -30.34 -18.16
C ILE A 112 -26.94 -30.05 -16.67
N ASN A 113 -25.98 -30.66 -15.95
CA ASN A 113 -25.83 -30.42 -14.52
C ASN A 113 -25.51 -28.95 -14.23
N GLN A 114 -24.54 -28.39 -14.94
CA GLN A 114 -24.03 -27.04 -14.67
C GLN A 114 -25.02 -25.93 -15.08
N PHE A 115 -25.63 -26.04 -16.26
CA PHE A 115 -26.36 -24.92 -16.88
C PHE A 115 -27.88 -25.08 -16.89
N ILE A 116 -28.39 -26.22 -16.42
CA ILE A 116 -29.82 -26.42 -16.23
C ILE A 116 -30.10 -26.78 -14.77
N ILE A 117 -29.51 -27.87 -14.26
CA ILE A 117 -29.89 -28.39 -12.94
C ILE A 117 -29.55 -27.40 -11.83
N TYR A 118 -28.37 -26.79 -11.80
CA TYR A 118 -28.05 -25.79 -10.77
C TYR A 118 -28.94 -24.54 -10.82
N PRO A 119 -29.15 -23.86 -11.97
CA PRO A 119 -30.10 -22.76 -12.06
C PRO A 119 -31.52 -23.14 -11.62
N VAL A 120 -32.03 -24.29 -12.10
CA VAL A 120 -33.36 -24.82 -11.74
C VAL A 120 -33.44 -25.06 -10.23
N THR A 121 -32.38 -25.60 -9.63
CA THR A 121 -32.31 -25.86 -8.19
C THR A 121 -32.35 -24.55 -7.40
N ASN A 122 -31.57 -23.53 -7.80
CA ASN A 122 -31.59 -22.21 -7.16
C ASN A 122 -32.96 -21.55 -7.23
N ILE A 123 -33.61 -21.53 -8.40
CA ILE A 123 -34.97 -20.99 -8.53
C ILE A 123 -35.94 -21.75 -7.63
N ASN A 124 -35.84 -23.08 -7.57
CA ASN A 124 -36.66 -23.90 -6.67
C ASN A 124 -36.41 -23.57 -5.18
N HIS A 125 -35.17 -23.29 -4.79
CA HIS A 125 -34.87 -22.84 -3.44
C HIS A 125 -35.49 -21.48 -3.13
N ILE A 126 -35.36 -20.49 -4.02
CA ILE A 126 -36.00 -19.18 -3.85
C ILE A 126 -37.52 -19.32 -3.76
N ASN A 127 -38.11 -20.17 -4.60
CA ASN A 127 -39.54 -20.49 -4.54
C ASN A 127 -39.91 -21.10 -3.18
N ASN A 128 -39.14 -22.05 -2.68
CA ASN A 128 -39.36 -22.63 -1.36
C ASN A 128 -39.22 -21.58 -0.25
N TRP A 129 -38.23 -20.70 -0.32
CA TRP A 129 -38.02 -19.60 0.64
C TRP A 129 -39.25 -18.71 0.76
N TYR A 130 -39.85 -18.32 -0.38
CA TYR A 130 -41.10 -17.57 -0.40
C TYR A 130 -42.24 -18.24 0.39
N PHE A 131 -42.34 -19.58 0.34
CA PHE A 131 -43.38 -20.33 1.05
C PHE A 131 -43.05 -20.56 2.52
N VAL A 132 -41.81 -20.88 2.88
CA VAL A 132 -41.43 -21.19 4.26
C VAL A 132 -41.29 -19.95 5.14
N THR A 133 -41.13 -18.76 4.56
CA THR A 133 -41.03 -17.49 5.31
C THR A 133 -42.35 -16.75 5.46
N GLN A 134 -43.49 -17.42 5.32
CA GLN A 134 -44.83 -16.81 5.46
C GLN A 134 -45.05 -16.08 6.79
N SER A 135 -44.35 -16.47 7.86
CA SER A 135 -44.43 -15.84 9.17
C SER A 135 -43.69 -14.49 9.28
N ILE A 136 -42.82 -14.13 8.31
CA ILE A 136 -42.21 -12.79 8.21
C ILE A 136 -42.72 -12.15 6.93
N LYS A 137 -43.79 -11.37 7.07
CA LYS A 137 -44.46 -10.75 5.94
C LYS A 137 -43.50 -9.83 5.17
N GLU A 138 -42.70 -9.04 5.88
CA GLU A 138 -41.77 -8.06 5.31
C GLU A 138 -40.71 -8.74 4.43
N PHE A 139 -40.10 -9.83 4.93
CA PHE A 139 -39.11 -10.58 4.17
C PHE A 139 -39.74 -11.34 3.00
N ARG A 140 -40.93 -11.92 3.19
CA ARG A 140 -41.69 -12.56 2.11
C ARG A 140 -42.03 -11.56 1.00
N ASP A 141 -42.47 -10.36 1.35
CA ASP A 141 -42.80 -9.29 0.41
C ASP A 141 -41.53 -8.80 -0.32
N GLU A 142 -40.38 -8.81 0.36
CA GLU A 142 -39.07 -8.53 -0.25
C GLU A 142 -38.68 -9.61 -1.28
N ILE A 143 -38.86 -10.90 -0.95
CA ILE A 143 -38.69 -12.02 -1.89
C ILE A 143 -39.64 -11.85 -3.08
N GLU A 144 -40.93 -11.59 -2.83
CA GLU A 144 -41.94 -11.41 -3.87
C GLU A 144 -41.56 -10.29 -4.83
N LYS A 145 -41.15 -9.14 -4.27
CA LYS A 145 -40.72 -7.97 -5.04
C LYS A 145 -39.50 -8.29 -5.89
N LEU A 146 -38.49 -8.97 -5.35
CA LEU A 146 -37.30 -9.39 -6.09
C LEU A 146 -37.65 -10.37 -7.22
N ILE A 147 -38.56 -11.30 -6.98
CA ILE A 147 -39.05 -12.22 -8.00
C ILE A 147 -39.75 -11.45 -9.12
N VAL A 148 -40.68 -10.57 -8.77
CA VAL A 148 -41.49 -9.81 -9.74
C VAL A 148 -40.65 -8.83 -10.55
N GLN A 149 -39.73 -8.10 -9.91
CA GLN A 149 -38.97 -7.03 -10.54
C GLN A 149 -37.76 -7.54 -11.34
N HIS A 150 -37.15 -8.64 -10.91
CA HIS A 150 -35.87 -9.08 -11.47
C HIS A 150 -35.93 -10.53 -11.99
N LEU A 151 -36.26 -11.49 -11.12
CA LEU A 151 -36.09 -12.91 -11.47
C LEU A 151 -37.12 -13.44 -12.47
N ASN A 152 -38.33 -12.87 -12.57
CA ASN A 152 -39.35 -13.33 -13.51
C ASN A 152 -38.88 -13.25 -14.98
N LYS A 153 -38.09 -12.22 -15.32
CA LYS A 153 -37.49 -12.09 -16.65
C LYS A 153 -36.48 -13.21 -16.90
N GLU A 154 -35.60 -13.47 -15.95
CA GLU A 154 -34.53 -14.46 -16.06
C GLU A 154 -35.07 -15.89 -16.01
N TYR A 155 -36.08 -16.16 -15.17
CA TYR A 155 -36.85 -17.40 -15.15
C TYR A 155 -37.53 -17.67 -16.50
N SER A 156 -38.15 -16.65 -17.11
CA SER A 156 -38.77 -16.79 -18.43
C SER A 156 -37.75 -17.11 -19.52
N LYS A 157 -36.57 -16.45 -19.49
CA LYS A 157 -35.47 -16.78 -20.40
C LYS A 157 -34.96 -18.20 -20.18
N LEU A 158 -34.73 -18.60 -18.92
CA LEU A 158 -34.28 -19.94 -18.57
C LEU A 158 -35.24 -20.99 -19.14
N LEU A 159 -36.55 -20.82 -18.96
CA LEU A 159 -37.54 -21.77 -19.48
C LEU A 159 -37.48 -21.87 -21.01
N THR A 160 -37.33 -20.75 -21.71
CA THR A 160 -37.18 -20.75 -23.18
C THR A 160 -35.87 -21.40 -23.62
N ILE A 161 -34.76 -21.16 -22.92
CA ILE A 161 -33.47 -21.81 -23.20
C ILE A 161 -33.55 -23.32 -22.96
N VAL A 162 -34.12 -23.75 -21.83
CA VAL A 162 -34.29 -25.17 -21.49
C VAL A 162 -35.19 -25.87 -22.52
N LYS A 163 -36.27 -25.23 -22.97
CA LYS A 163 -37.10 -25.72 -24.10
C LYS A 163 -36.27 -25.87 -25.39
N ALA A 164 -35.47 -24.86 -25.75
CA ALA A 164 -34.63 -24.92 -26.96
C ALA A 164 -33.54 -26.01 -26.89
N LEU A 165 -33.03 -26.31 -25.69
CA LEU A 165 -32.02 -27.35 -25.45
C LEU A 165 -32.56 -28.77 -25.60
N GLU A 166 -33.89 -28.97 -25.62
CA GLU A 166 -34.49 -30.30 -25.84
C GLU A 166 -34.09 -30.92 -27.19
N LYS A 167 -33.78 -30.10 -28.20
CA LYS A 167 -33.31 -30.59 -29.51
C LYS A 167 -31.93 -31.24 -29.44
N TYR A 168 -31.14 -30.91 -28.42
CA TYR A 168 -29.79 -31.44 -28.21
C TYR A 168 -29.75 -32.59 -27.20
N SER A 169 -30.75 -32.67 -26.31
CA SER A 169 -30.84 -33.74 -25.30
C SER A 169 -32.27 -33.97 -24.84
N SER A 170 -32.72 -35.22 -24.92
CA SER A 170 -34.01 -35.66 -24.36
C SER A 170 -34.02 -35.73 -22.82
N LYS A 171 -32.84 -35.69 -22.16
CA LYS A 171 -32.73 -35.65 -20.69
C LYS A 171 -33.19 -34.30 -20.11
N VAL A 172 -33.38 -33.28 -20.95
CA VAL A 172 -33.81 -31.94 -20.55
C VAL A 172 -35.31 -31.87 -20.27
N THR A 173 -36.14 -32.63 -20.99
CA THR A 173 -37.60 -32.59 -20.90
C THR A 173 -38.16 -32.77 -19.47
N PRO A 174 -37.66 -33.71 -18.63
CA PRO A 174 -38.09 -33.82 -17.24
C PRO A 174 -37.81 -32.58 -16.39
N LEU A 175 -36.81 -31.77 -16.75
CA LEU A 175 -36.39 -30.58 -16.00
C LEU A 175 -37.34 -29.40 -16.22
N ILE A 176 -37.99 -29.31 -17.38
CA ILE A 176 -39.04 -28.31 -17.65
C ILE A 176 -40.18 -28.45 -16.65
N ARG A 177 -40.56 -29.67 -16.28
CA ARG A 177 -41.60 -29.91 -15.26
C ARG A 177 -41.19 -29.41 -13.87
N LYS A 178 -39.91 -29.48 -13.52
CA LYS A 178 -39.38 -28.94 -12.26
C LYS A 178 -39.35 -27.41 -12.24
N LEU A 179 -39.55 -26.77 -13.39
CA LEU A 179 -39.70 -25.34 -13.54
C LEU A 179 -41.17 -24.92 -13.61
N ASP A 180 -42.17 -25.80 -13.45
CA ASP A 180 -43.57 -25.38 -13.39
C ASP A 180 -43.92 -24.80 -12.00
N LEU A 181 -43.43 -23.58 -11.76
CA LEU A 181 -43.56 -22.89 -10.48
C LEU A 181 -44.82 -22.03 -10.46
N ARG A 182 -45.51 -22.03 -9.31
CA ARG A 182 -46.72 -21.23 -9.05
C ARG A 182 -46.37 -19.78 -8.70
N ILE A 183 -47.37 -18.98 -8.35
CA ILE A 183 -47.21 -17.58 -7.88
C ILE A 183 -46.11 -17.51 -6.79
N PRO A 184 -45.15 -16.56 -6.86
CA PRO A 184 -45.16 -15.31 -7.63
C PRO A 184 -44.44 -15.35 -8.99
N TRP A 185 -44.10 -16.55 -9.47
CA TRP A 185 -43.40 -16.74 -10.74
C TRP A 185 -44.38 -16.58 -11.91
N VAL A 186 -44.19 -15.55 -12.73
CA VAL A 186 -45.05 -15.28 -13.90
C VAL A 186 -44.25 -15.57 -15.17
N TYR A 187 -44.57 -16.69 -15.81
CA TYR A 187 -44.09 -16.96 -17.16
C TYR A 187 -44.89 -16.14 -18.16
N LYS A 188 -44.21 -15.27 -18.92
CA LYS A 188 -44.78 -14.67 -20.12
C LYS A 188 -44.14 -15.35 -21.31
N GLU A 189 -44.89 -16.25 -21.94
CA GLU A 189 -44.43 -16.93 -23.15
C GLU A 189 -44.10 -15.89 -24.22
N ARG A 190 -42.80 -15.72 -24.48
CA ARG A 190 -42.32 -15.14 -25.71
C ARG A 190 -41.85 -16.32 -26.54
N SER A 191 -42.74 -16.89 -27.34
CA SER A 191 -42.35 -17.78 -28.43
C SER A 191 -41.46 -16.95 -29.37
N SER A 192 -40.15 -17.03 -29.15
CA SER A 192 -39.21 -16.48 -30.10
C SER A 192 -38.53 -17.67 -30.73
N ASP A 193 -38.97 -18.01 -31.94
CA ASP A 193 -38.33 -19.00 -32.80
C ASP A 193 -36.80 -18.76 -32.93
N ALA A 194 -36.36 -17.53 -32.66
CA ALA A 194 -34.95 -17.15 -32.60
C ALA A 194 -34.09 -18.04 -31.67
N TYR A 195 -34.59 -18.53 -30.53
CA TYR A 195 -33.79 -19.42 -29.66
C TYR A 195 -33.63 -20.82 -30.25
N ASN A 196 -34.63 -21.29 -31.01
CA ASN A 196 -34.59 -22.61 -31.64
C ASN A 196 -33.55 -22.68 -32.78
N GLU A 197 -33.15 -21.54 -33.35
CA GLU A 197 -32.13 -21.46 -34.40
C GLU A 197 -30.69 -21.38 -33.84
N LEU A 198 -30.51 -21.10 -32.55
CA LEU A 198 -29.20 -20.94 -31.93
C LEU A 198 -28.42 -22.26 -31.80
N SER A 199 -27.09 -22.16 -31.82
CA SER A 199 -26.20 -23.28 -31.54
C SER A 199 -26.21 -23.67 -30.06
N LEU A 200 -25.75 -24.89 -29.73
CA LEU A 200 -25.60 -25.33 -28.34
C LEU A 200 -24.73 -24.34 -27.54
N SER A 201 -23.60 -23.90 -28.10
CA SER A 201 -22.68 -22.98 -27.44
C SER A 201 -23.33 -21.64 -27.12
N ASP A 202 -24.13 -21.09 -28.03
CA ASP A 202 -24.82 -19.81 -27.82
C ASP A 202 -25.90 -19.94 -26.74
N LEU A 203 -26.65 -21.05 -26.73
CA LEU A 203 -27.64 -21.33 -25.69
C LEU A 203 -27.00 -21.51 -24.31
N LEU A 204 -25.83 -22.17 -24.23
CA LEU A 204 -25.10 -22.34 -22.98
C LEU A 204 -24.53 -21.01 -22.46
N LEU A 205 -24.07 -20.12 -23.35
CA LEU A 205 -23.62 -18.79 -22.96
C LEU A 205 -24.77 -17.95 -22.39
N LEU A 206 -25.93 -17.98 -23.05
CA LEU A 206 -27.15 -17.33 -22.55
C LEU A 206 -27.62 -17.91 -21.21
N ALA A 207 -27.55 -19.24 -21.05
CA ALA A 207 -27.88 -19.90 -19.78
C ALA A 207 -26.95 -19.46 -18.65
N ALA A 208 -25.66 -19.29 -18.93
CA ALA A 208 -24.67 -18.83 -17.96
C ALA A 208 -24.94 -17.39 -17.51
N ASP A 209 -25.30 -16.50 -18.44
CA ASP A 209 -25.66 -15.12 -18.08
C ASP A 209 -26.94 -15.07 -17.24
N VAL A 210 -27.94 -15.89 -17.57
CA VAL A 210 -29.14 -16.06 -16.74
C VAL A 210 -28.78 -16.59 -15.34
N TYR A 211 -27.85 -17.55 -15.25
CA TYR A 211 -27.41 -18.10 -13.97
C TYR A 211 -26.67 -17.08 -13.11
N LYS A 212 -25.82 -16.22 -13.69
CA LYS A 212 -25.19 -15.11 -12.96
C LYS A 212 -26.22 -14.22 -12.28
N GLU A 213 -27.26 -13.84 -13.01
CA GLU A 213 -28.33 -12.99 -12.47
C GLU A 213 -29.09 -13.71 -11.34
N ILE A 214 -29.42 -15.00 -11.52
CA ILE A 214 -30.06 -15.80 -10.47
C ILE A 214 -29.18 -15.85 -9.21
N VAL A 215 -27.88 -16.11 -9.36
CA VAL A 215 -26.93 -16.15 -8.23
C VAL A 215 -26.82 -14.77 -7.57
N LEU A 216 -26.71 -13.69 -8.33
CA LEU A 216 -26.66 -12.32 -7.82
C LEU A 216 -27.85 -12.04 -6.89
N TYR A 217 -29.08 -12.30 -7.35
CA TYR A 217 -30.27 -12.06 -6.53
C TYR A 217 -30.45 -13.09 -5.41
N THR A 218 -29.88 -14.29 -5.56
CA THR A 218 -29.78 -15.26 -4.45
C THR A 218 -28.89 -14.70 -3.33
N GLU A 219 -27.75 -14.08 -3.66
CA GLU A 219 -26.88 -13.41 -2.67
C GLU A 219 -27.57 -12.22 -2.00
N VAL A 220 -28.36 -11.43 -2.75
CA VAL A 220 -29.18 -10.36 -2.17
C VAL A 220 -30.15 -10.93 -1.13
N LEU A 221 -30.85 -12.03 -1.45
CA LEU A 221 -31.77 -12.68 -0.52
C LEU A 221 -31.07 -13.28 0.69
N LYS A 222 -29.87 -13.87 0.52
CA LYS A 222 -29.03 -14.36 1.62
C LYS A 222 -28.66 -13.25 2.60
N ASN A 223 -28.24 -12.09 2.08
CA ASN A 223 -27.88 -10.93 2.89
C ASN A 223 -29.11 -10.36 3.62
N SER A 224 -30.25 -10.26 2.94
CA SER A 224 -31.50 -9.83 3.56
C SER A 224 -31.95 -10.80 4.65
N ALA A 225 -31.89 -12.11 4.41
CA ALA A 225 -32.18 -13.11 5.45
C ALA A 225 -31.26 -12.96 6.67
N GLY A 226 -29.97 -12.66 6.45
CA GLY A 226 -29.04 -12.35 7.54
C GLY A 226 -29.48 -11.16 8.38
N ARG A 227 -29.91 -10.06 7.74
CA ARG A 227 -30.43 -8.87 8.42
C ARG A 227 -31.69 -9.18 9.26
N TYR A 228 -32.65 -9.92 8.72
CA TYR A 228 -33.84 -10.35 9.49
C TYR A 228 -33.47 -11.34 10.60
N LEU A 229 -32.48 -12.21 10.39
CA LEU A 229 -31.99 -13.13 11.41
C LEU A 229 -31.40 -12.36 12.59
N ASP A 230 -30.52 -11.39 12.30
CA ASP A 230 -29.89 -10.58 13.33
C ASP A 230 -30.94 -9.75 14.10
N GLU A 231 -31.92 -9.18 13.40
CA GLU A 231 -33.05 -8.50 14.04
C GLU A 231 -33.84 -9.45 14.95
N HIS A 232 -34.15 -10.65 14.47
CA HIS A 232 -34.92 -11.66 15.20
C HIS A 232 -34.17 -12.20 16.43
N LEU A 233 -32.85 -12.33 16.35
CA LEU A 233 -32.00 -12.76 17.47
C LEU A 233 -31.79 -11.66 18.51
N ASN A 234 -31.69 -10.40 18.10
CA ASN A 234 -31.40 -9.26 18.98
C ASN A 234 -32.64 -8.72 19.72
N HIS A 235 -33.86 -8.98 19.23
CA HIS A 235 -35.09 -8.56 19.92
C HIS A 235 -35.63 -9.66 20.84
N SER A 236 -35.55 -9.43 22.15
CA SER A 236 -36.02 -10.36 23.18
C SER A 236 -37.49 -10.74 22.99
N GLY A 237 -37.78 -12.04 22.89
CA GLY A 237 -39.14 -12.58 22.84
C GLY A 237 -39.62 -13.06 21.46
N GLN A 238 -38.84 -12.86 20.40
CA GLN A 238 -39.20 -13.36 19.06
C GLN A 238 -38.72 -14.79 18.78
N VAL A 239 -37.61 -15.21 19.39
CA VAL A 239 -37.08 -16.58 19.25
C VAL A 239 -37.94 -17.56 20.05
N GLN A 240 -38.44 -18.60 19.39
CA GLN A 240 -39.22 -19.64 20.05
C GLN A 240 -38.35 -20.39 21.09
N PRO A 241 -38.86 -20.72 22.29
CA PRO A 241 -38.06 -21.25 23.39
C PRO A 241 -37.22 -22.49 23.02
N HIS A 242 -37.78 -23.39 22.21
CA HIS A 242 -37.07 -24.59 21.78
C HIS A 242 -35.85 -24.29 20.89
N MET A 243 -35.91 -23.24 20.07
CA MET A 243 -34.74 -22.78 19.31
C MET A 243 -33.75 -22.04 20.19
N GLY A 244 -34.22 -21.26 21.16
CA GLY A 244 -33.34 -20.66 22.16
C GLY A 244 -32.48 -21.71 22.87
N LEU A 245 -33.08 -22.85 23.23
CA LEU A 245 -32.36 -23.98 23.83
C LEU A 245 -31.31 -24.59 22.90
N ILE A 246 -31.64 -24.82 21.61
CA ILE A 246 -30.65 -25.32 20.64
C ILE A 246 -29.53 -24.33 20.43
N LEU A 247 -29.86 -23.05 20.25
CA LEU A 247 -28.88 -22.00 20.06
C LEU A 247 -27.94 -21.89 21.26
N GLY A 248 -28.47 -21.93 22.49
CA GLY A 248 -27.68 -21.96 23.71
C GLY A 248 -26.83 -23.23 23.86
N PHE A 249 -27.37 -24.40 23.47
CA PHE A 249 -26.59 -25.63 23.42
C PHE A 249 -25.39 -25.50 22.47
N LEU A 250 -25.59 -24.94 21.26
CA LEU A 250 -24.50 -24.74 20.31
C LEU A 250 -23.45 -23.74 20.82
N ASP A 251 -23.88 -22.69 21.52
CA ASP A 251 -22.96 -21.75 22.15
C ASP A 251 -22.12 -22.43 23.23
N LEU A 252 -22.70 -23.32 24.03
CA LEU A 252 -21.98 -24.12 25.02
C LEU A 252 -21.07 -25.18 24.38
N TYR A 253 -21.53 -25.81 23.29
CA TYR A 253 -20.80 -26.84 22.56
C TYR A 253 -19.51 -26.30 21.94
N LYS A 254 -19.44 -24.99 21.65
CA LYS A 254 -18.22 -24.33 21.19
C LYS A 254 -17.01 -24.63 22.08
N ASN A 255 -17.18 -24.73 23.40
CA ASN A 255 -16.08 -25.09 24.30
C ASN A 255 -15.51 -26.49 24.00
N ALA A 256 -16.37 -27.46 23.68
CA ALA A 256 -15.95 -28.80 23.30
C ALA A 256 -15.31 -28.80 21.91
N GLN A 257 -15.83 -28.00 20.98
CA GLN A 257 -15.22 -27.80 19.66
C GLN A 257 -13.81 -27.21 19.78
N ASP A 258 -13.61 -26.19 20.62
CA ASP A 258 -12.31 -25.57 20.88
C ASP A 258 -11.32 -26.56 21.54
N GLU A 259 -11.79 -27.42 22.45
CA GLU A 259 -10.98 -28.49 23.05
C GLU A 259 -10.55 -29.56 22.02
N ILE A 260 -11.46 -29.92 21.11
CA ILE A 260 -11.15 -30.82 19.98
C ILE A 260 -10.12 -30.15 19.05
N ASN A 261 -10.33 -28.89 18.71
CA ASN A 261 -9.49 -28.15 17.76
C ASN A 261 -8.11 -27.77 18.30
N SER A 262 -7.91 -27.73 19.61
CA SER A 262 -6.57 -27.60 20.21
C SER A 262 -5.70 -28.86 20.08
N PHE A 263 -6.19 -29.92 19.42
CA PHE A 263 -5.40 -31.13 19.13
C PHE A 263 -4.11 -30.83 18.36
N THR A 264 -4.16 -29.97 17.34
CA THR A 264 -2.99 -29.62 16.52
C THR A 264 -1.90 -28.95 17.35
N GLU A 265 -2.28 -28.00 18.21
CA GLU A 265 -1.37 -27.34 19.15
C GLU A 265 -0.77 -28.35 20.15
N ARG A 266 -1.61 -29.17 20.78
CA ARG A 266 -1.15 -30.19 21.74
C ARG A 266 -0.16 -31.16 21.11
N HIS A 267 -0.46 -31.62 19.89
CA HIS A 267 0.42 -32.53 19.16
C HIS A 267 1.74 -31.86 18.78
N LEU A 268 1.70 -30.60 18.32
CA LEU A 268 2.90 -29.82 17.99
C LEU A 268 3.78 -29.63 19.24
N ASN A 269 3.18 -29.25 20.36
CA ASN A 269 3.86 -29.06 21.63
C ASN A 269 4.47 -30.38 22.13
N HIS A 270 3.73 -31.50 22.05
CA HIS A 270 4.26 -32.81 22.40
C HIS A 270 5.48 -33.18 21.55
N TYR A 271 5.41 -32.96 20.24
CA TYR A 271 6.52 -33.27 19.34
C TYR A 271 7.78 -32.45 19.65
N TYR A 272 7.66 -31.13 19.83
CA TYR A 272 8.83 -30.29 20.11
C TYR A 272 9.33 -30.44 21.55
N ALA A 273 8.45 -30.42 22.54
CA ALA A 273 8.84 -30.40 23.96
C ALA A 273 9.15 -31.80 24.53
N ASP A 274 8.39 -32.84 24.16
CA ASP A 274 8.56 -34.17 24.76
C ASP A 274 9.41 -35.10 23.89
N VAL A 275 9.20 -35.09 22.57
CA VAL A 275 9.94 -35.96 21.64
C VAL A 275 11.31 -35.37 21.31
N LEU A 276 11.35 -34.14 20.79
CA LEU A 276 12.60 -33.47 20.43
C LEU A 276 13.32 -32.85 21.64
N LYS A 277 12.60 -32.60 22.74
CA LYS A 277 13.13 -31.97 23.95
C LYS A 277 13.72 -30.58 23.72
N GLU A 278 13.17 -29.88 22.73
CA GLU A 278 13.44 -28.47 22.50
C GLU A 278 12.96 -27.66 23.70
N LYS A 279 13.78 -26.69 24.10
CA LYS A 279 13.45 -25.79 25.20
C LYS A 279 13.22 -24.39 24.64
N PRO A 280 12.14 -23.69 25.05
CA PRO A 280 12.00 -22.29 24.71
C PRO A 280 13.25 -21.54 25.17
N SER A 281 13.73 -20.62 24.33
CA SER A 281 14.86 -19.76 24.70
C SER A 281 14.48 -18.90 25.90
N ASP A 282 15.47 -18.60 26.74
CA ASP A 282 15.27 -17.72 27.87
C ASP A 282 14.73 -16.35 27.43
N LEU A 283 13.85 -15.78 28.25
CA LEU A 283 13.34 -14.43 28.07
C LEU A 283 14.51 -13.44 28.06
N GLN A 284 14.75 -12.80 26.92
CA GLN A 284 15.70 -11.70 26.83
C GLN A 284 15.02 -10.42 27.32
N ALA A 285 15.69 -9.69 28.21
CA ALA A 285 15.20 -8.40 28.69
C ALA A 285 15.09 -7.40 27.54
N ASN A 286 14.02 -6.61 27.56
CA ASN A 286 13.84 -5.50 26.62
C ASN A 286 14.75 -4.33 27.00
N TYR A 287 15.20 -3.57 26.00
CA TYR A 287 16.00 -2.35 26.19
C TYR A 287 15.25 -1.14 25.65
N VAL A 288 15.33 -0.02 26.38
CA VAL A 288 14.72 1.26 26.01
C VAL A 288 15.71 2.39 26.21
N ASN A 289 15.55 3.47 25.44
CA ASN A 289 16.33 4.69 25.61
C ASN A 289 15.61 5.64 26.56
N LEU A 290 16.31 6.13 27.57
CA LEU A 290 15.82 7.17 28.48
C LEU A 290 16.53 8.49 28.19
N CYS A 291 15.77 9.58 28.10
CA CYS A 291 16.30 10.93 28.00
C CYS A 291 16.12 11.64 29.35
N PHE A 292 17.18 12.26 29.86
CA PHE A 292 17.17 12.94 31.15
C PHE A 292 17.34 14.44 30.95
N GLU A 293 16.46 15.23 31.57
CA GLU A 293 16.57 16.68 31.61
C GLU A 293 16.75 17.11 33.07
N LEU A 294 17.83 17.87 33.34
CA LEU A 294 18.08 18.40 34.68
C LEU A 294 17.26 19.67 34.92
N ILE A 295 16.82 19.85 36.17
CA ILE A 295 16.27 21.13 36.61
C ILE A 295 17.33 22.24 36.49
N PRO A 296 16.95 23.51 36.20
CA PRO A 296 17.91 24.58 35.89
C PRO A 296 18.98 24.84 36.97
N LYS A 297 18.68 24.50 38.23
CA LYS A 297 19.58 24.68 39.37
C LYS A 297 20.68 23.62 39.47
N GLN A 298 20.48 22.44 38.89
CA GLN A 298 21.41 21.31 38.96
C GLN A 298 22.28 21.28 37.70
N LYS A 299 23.60 21.39 37.84
CA LYS A 299 24.53 21.41 36.70
C LYS A 299 24.85 20.02 36.15
N GLU A 300 25.04 19.06 37.05
CA GLU A 300 25.39 17.68 36.74
C GLU A 300 24.81 16.71 37.78
N LEU A 301 24.58 15.47 37.38
CA LEU A 301 24.12 14.39 38.26
C LEU A 301 24.64 13.04 37.76
N LEU A 302 25.29 12.27 38.64
CA LEU A 302 25.66 10.88 38.38
C LEU A 302 24.48 9.96 38.66
N LEU A 303 24.12 9.15 37.67
CA LEU A 303 23.20 8.04 37.80
C LEU A 303 24.00 6.74 37.76
N GLU A 304 23.99 5.98 38.86
CA GLU A 304 24.70 4.71 38.96
C GLU A 304 24.00 3.60 38.16
N ARG A 305 24.78 2.66 37.64
CA ARG A 305 24.31 1.43 37.02
C ARG A 305 23.35 0.71 37.97
N GLY A 306 22.28 0.16 37.43
CA GLY A 306 21.25 -0.54 38.21
C GLY A 306 20.19 0.39 38.82
N ARG A 307 20.32 1.72 38.67
CA ARG A 307 19.24 2.66 39.02
C ARG A 307 17.95 2.26 38.30
N LYS A 308 16.86 2.13 39.05
CA LYS A 308 15.57 1.64 38.56
C LYS A 308 14.64 2.77 38.13
N PHE A 309 13.88 2.54 37.07
CA PHE A 309 12.88 3.45 36.50
C PHE A 309 11.60 2.68 36.21
N SER A 310 10.46 3.22 36.65
CA SER A 310 9.14 2.64 36.41
C SER A 310 8.61 3.07 35.04
N ALA A 311 8.03 2.14 34.29
CA ALA A 311 7.43 2.35 32.98
C ALA A 311 5.91 2.10 32.98
N GLY A 312 5.28 2.15 34.16
CA GLY A 312 3.86 1.86 34.35
C GLY A 312 3.60 0.39 34.65
N GLU A 313 2.40 -0.07 34.33
CA GLU A 313 1.94 -1.44 34.60
C GLU A 313 1.68 -2.19 33.29
N ASP A 314 1.86 -3.50 33.31
CA ASP A 314 1.47 -4.39 32.22
C ASP A 314 -0.05 -4.66 32.20
N ALA A 315 -0.51 -5.47 31.24
CA ALA A 315 -1.93 -5.81 31.09
C ALA A 315 -2.52 -6.58 32.28
N GLU A 316 -1.67 -7.15 33.14
CA GLU A 316 -2.03 -7.94 34.33
C GLU A 316 -1.94 -7.10 35.61
N GLY A 317 -1.48 -5.85 35.51
CA GLY A 317 -1.31 -4.92 36.63
C GLY A 317 0.06 -5.02 37.33
N ASN A 318 1.04 -5.72 36.76
CA ASN A 318 2.39 -5.79 37.34
C ASN A 318 3.22 -4.57 36.92
N GLU A 319 4.00 -4.01 37.84
CA GLU A 319 4.87 -2.87 37.54
C GLU A 319 6.04 -3.26 36.62
N ILE A 320 6.20 -2.51 35.53
CA ILE A 320 7.30 -2.65 34.59
C ILE A 320 8.48 -1.78 35.06
N VAL A 321 9.60 -2.42 35.41
CA VAL A 321 10.78 -1.72 35.93
C VAL A 321 11.99 -1.95 35.03
N TYR A 322 12.61 -0.86 34.58
CA TYR A 322 13.88 -0.87 33.85
C TYR A 322 15.04 -0.46 34.75
N SER A 323 16.23 -0.99 34.48
CA SER A 323 17.46 -0.61 35.17
C SER A 323 18.48 0.01 34.24
N LEU A 324 19.18 1.05 34.69
CA LEU A 324 20.26 1.68 33.95
C LEU A 324 21.39 0.67 33.67
N CYS A 325 21.80 0.56 32.40
CA CYS A 325 22.79 -0.44 32.00
C CYS A 325 24.22 -0.10 32.43
N ASN A 326 24.55 1.19 32.51
CA ASN A 326 25.88 1.73 32.83
C ASN A 326 25.72 3.01 33.68
N ASP A 327 26.79 3.42 34.35
CA ASP A 327 26.85 4.74 34.99
C ASP A 327 26.69 5.86 33.94
N LEU A 328 25.90 6.89 34.24
CA LEU A 328 25.64 8.02 33.36
C LEU A 328 25.77 9.34 34.11
N VAL A 329 26.62 10.24 33.63
CA VAL A 329 26.66 11.63 34.09
C VAL A 329 25.74 12.46 33.21
N VAL A 330 24.59 12.88 33.76
CA VAL A 330 23.64 13.78 33.11
C VAL A 330 24.08 15.22 33.38
N ASN A 331 24.04 16.08 32.37
CA ASN A 331 24.32 17.52 32.49
C ASN A 331 23.26 18.34 31.73
N GLN A 332 23.44 19.66 31.67
CA GLN A 332 22.52 20.58 30.98
C GLN A 332 22.78 20.73 29.47
N ALA A 333 23.64 19.88 28.87
CA ALA A 333 23.90 19.95 27.45
C ALA A 333 22.65 19.54 26.66
N ARG A 334 22.33 20.32 25.64
CA ARG A 334 21.24 20.06 24.70
C ARG A 334 21.75 20.21 23.29
N ILE A 335 21.23 19.39 22.39
CA ILE A 335 21.49 19.56 20.96
C ILE A 335 20.72 20.81 20.53
N MET A 336 21.45 21.85 20.12
CA MET A 336 20.87 23.14 19.70
C MET A 336 20.43 23.07 18.24
N ASP A 337 21.36 22.72 17.36
CA ASP A 337 21.13 22.58 15.92
C ASP A 337 21.83 21.32 15.40
N VAL A 338 21.23 20.71 14.38
CA VAL A 338 21.85 19.64 13.59
C VAL A 338 21.90 20.12 12.15
N LYS A 339 23.11 20.24 11.59
CA LYS A 339 23.32 20.64 10.21
C LYS A 339 23.74 19.45 9.36
N MET A 340 23.09 19.26 8.22
CA MET A 340 23.42 18.20 7.27
C MET A 340 23.69 18.79 5.89
N LEU A 341 24.83 18.39 5.31
CA LEU A 341 25.17 18.67 3.92
C LEU A 341 24.87 17.41 3.10
N VAL A 342 23.99 17.54 2.10
CA VAL A 342 23.56 16.42 1.26
C VAL A 342 24.04 16.67 -0.17
N ASN A 343 24.72 15.66 -0.73
CA ASN A 343 25.05 15.58 -2.16
C ASN A 343 24.31 14.37 -2.73
N GLN A 344 23.28 14.59 -3.57
CA GLN A 344 22.55 13.48 -4.19
C GLN A 344 23.27 13.02 -5.47
N GLU A 345 23.91 11.85 -5.40
CA GLU A 345 24.60 11.25 -6.56
C GLU A 345 23.65 10.57 -7.56
N ASP A 346 22.41 10.25 -7.14
CA ASP A 346 21.48 9.33 -7.82
C ASP A 346 20.10 9.95 -8.17
N ALA A 347 20.06 11.18 -8.68
CA ALA A 347 18.92 11.57 -9.50
C ALA A 347 19.06 10.85 -10.85
N LEU A 348 18.32 9.74 -11.01
CA LEU A 348 18.23 8.98 -12.25
C LEU A 348 18.13 9.93 -13.44
N VAL A 349 19.13 9.82 -14.31
CA VAL A 349 19.27 10.47 -15.60
C VAL A 349 18.09 10.06 -16.49
N ASN A 350 16.92 10.65 -16.26
CA ASN A 350 15.84 10.69 -17.25
C ASN A 350 16.23 11.77 -18.25
N ILE A 351 17.07 11.39 -19.21
CA ILE A 351 17.31 12.15 -20.43
C ILE A 351 16.02 12.10 -21.25
N ASP A 352 15.04 12.92 -20.88
CA ASP A 352 14.03 13.35 -21.82
C ASP A 352 14.70 14.44 -22.67
N ARG A 353 15.19 14.07 -23.85
CA ARG A 353 16.04 14.87 -24.78
C ARG A 353 15.40 16.18 -25.26
N ARG A 354 14.33 16.66 -24.64
CA ARG A 354 13.57 17.86 -25.05
C ARG A 354 13.41 18.91 -23.94
N GLN A 355 13.80 18.63 -22.70
CA GLN A 355 13.85 19.63 -21.63
C GLN A 355 15.16 19.49 -20.84
N ASN A 356 16.15 20.32 -21.17
CA ASN A 356 17.43 20.42 -20.45
C ASN A 356 17.24 21.00 -19.05
N LYS A 357 16.75 20.20 -18.10
CA LYS A 357 16.85 20.50 -16.66
C LYS A 357 17.37 19.25 -15.94
N LEU A 358 18.70 19.12 -15.88
CA LEU A 358 19.35 18.31 -14.86
C LEU A 358 19.40 19.17 -13.60
N GLU A 359 18.58 18.86 -12.60
CA GLU A 359 18.68 19.45 -11.27
C GLU A 359 19.54 18.53 -10.40
N VAL A 360 20.75 19.00 -10.06
CA VAL A 360 21.57 18.39 -9.02
C VAL A 360 21.64 19.43 -7.91
N ASP A 361 20.90 19.20 -6.83
CA ASP A 361 20.82 20.15 -5.73
C ASP A 361 21.78 19.74 -4.61
N THR A 362 22.69 20.65 -4.27
CA THR A 362 23.49 20.60 -3.04
C THR A 362 22.84 21.55 -2.04
N PHE A 363 22.41 21.06 -0.88
CA PHE A 363 21.68 21.87 0.10
C PHE A 363 22.15 21.62 1.54
N ILE A 364 21.99 22.65 2.37
CA ILE A 364 22.24 22.61 3.81
C ILE A 364 20.87 22.55 4.49
N ILE A 365 20.61 21.47 5.22
CA ILE A 365 19.46 21.42 6.13
C ILE A 365 19.93 22.00 7.47
N ASP A 366 19.39 23.16 7.84
CA ASP A 366 19.54 23.71 9.19
C ASP A 366 18.32 23.31 10.03
N ARG A 367 18.51 22.42 11.00
CA ARG A 367 17.41 21.93 11.84
C ARG A 367 17.43 22.63 13.19
N SER A 368 16.53 23.59 13.39
CA SER A 368 16.12 23.94 14.76
C SER A 368 15.23 22.80 15.30
N LEU A 369 15.58 22.24 16.46
CA LEU A 369 14.98 21.02 17.00
C LEU A 369 13.58 21.21 17.63
N GLN A 370 12.76 22.13 17.12
CA GLN A 370 11.34 22.18 17.49
C GLN A 370 10.53 21.16 16.69
N GLY A 371 10.68 19.87 17.02
CA GLY A 371 9.79 18.82 16.51
C GLY A 371 10.44 17.46 16.32
N ASN A 372 10.06 16.51 17.17
CA ASN A 372 10.45 15.09 17.15
C ASN A 372 9.77 14.29 16.01
N LYS A 373 10.02 14.66 14.75
CA LYS A 373 9.74 13.78 13.60
C LYS A 373 10.95 13.76 12.67
N GLY A 374 11.42 12.56 12.31
CA GLY A 374 12.35 12.40 11.20
C GLY A 374 11.69 12.86 9.90
N LEU A 375 12.45 13.51 9.02
CA LEU A 375 11.93 13.99 7.74
C LEU A 375 11.73 12.78 6.79
N SER A 376 10.58 12.69 6.12
CA SER A 376 10.43 11.80 4.96
C SER A 376 11.19 12.38 3.76
N GLN A 377 11.52 11.54 2.77
CA GLN A 377 12.12 11.98 1.49
C GLN A 377 11.32 13.11 0.82
N GLU A 378 9.99 13.13 0.98
CA GLU A 378 9.09 14.15 0.44
C GLU A 378 9.28 15.52 1.11
N GLN A 379 9.63 15.54 2.40
CA GLN A 379 9.88 16.79 3.13
C GLN A 379 11.27 17.38 2.82
N ILE A 380 12.22 16.52 2.47
CA ILE A 380 13.53 16.94 1.94
C ILE A 380 13.34 17.58 0.56
N ALA A 381 12.52 16.98 -0.31
CA ALA A 381 12.20 17.52 -1.63
C ALA A 381 11.44 18.86 -1.56
N ALA A 382 10.51 19.04 -0.61
CA ALA A 382 9.80 20.31 -0.45
C ALA A 382 10.68 21.46 0.09
N TYR A 383 11.80 21.16 0.75
CA TYR A 383 12.77 22.18 1.17
C TYR A 383 13.56 22.74 -0.02
N ASN A 384 13.67 21.98 -1.12
CA ASN A 384 14.40 22.34 -2.34
C ASN A 384 13.79 23.53 -3.09
N GLU A 385 12.46 23.68 -3.10
CA GLU A 385 11.82 24.74 -3.90
C GLU A 385 12.04 26.16 -3.34
N ASN A 386 12.38 26.30 -2.05
CA ASN A 386 12.43 27.60 -1.38
C ASN A 386 13.84 28.10 -1.01
N HIS A 387 14.89 27.26 -1.08
CA HIS A 387 16.24 27.60 -0.59
C HIS A 387 17.36 27.40 -1.59
N ALA A 388 17.06 27.38 -2.89
CA ALA A 388 18.09 27.52 -3.88
C ALA A 388 18.80 28.88 -3.67
N ASN A 389 20.14 28.88 -3.63
CA ASN A 389 21.03 29.97 -4.10
C ASN A 389 21.85 30.76 -3.06
N ASP A 390 22.72 30.11 -2.28
CA ASP A 390 23.96 30.77 -1.80
C ASP A 390 25.09 29.75 -1.63
N PHE A 391 25.40 28.99 -2.67
CA PHE A 391 26.56 28.11 -2.67
C PHE A 391 27.62 28.65 -3.64
N GLY A 392 28.81 28.91 -3.14
CA GLY A 392 29.85 29.59 -3.91
C GLY A 392 31.11 29.90 -3.09
N LEU A 393 31.98 30.71 -3.68
CA LEU A 393 33.19 31.23 -3.06
C LEU A 393 33.06 32.75 -2.88
N ALA A 394 33.57 33.29 -1.78
CA ALA A 394 33.72 34.74 -1.58
C ALA A 394 35.20 35.09 -1.38
N ILE A 395 35.67 36.14 -2.06
CA ILE A 395 37.01 36.69 -1.93
C ILE A 395 36.90 38.10 -1.39
N ALA A 396 37.36 38.31 -0.16
CA ALA A 396 37.45 39.61 0.50
C ALA A 396 38.90 40.09 0.47
N SER A 397 39.16 41.31 -0.04
CA SER A 397 40.52 41.86 -0.07
C SER A 397 40.54 43.38 -0.20
N PRO A 398 41.46 44.10 0.49
CA PRO A 398 41.63 45.54 0.32
C PRO A 398 42.02 45.96 -1.11
N ILE A 399 42.63 45.07 -1.90
CA ILE A 399 42.99 45.36 -3.29
C ILE A 399 41.77 45.51 -4.21
N LEU A 400 40.61 45.06 -3.73
CA LEU A 400 39.34 45.15 -4.45
C LEU A 400 38.62 46.48 -4.17
N ILE A 401 39.27 47.48 -3.55
CA ILE A 401 38.78 48.86 -3.47
C ILE A 401 39.13 49.58 -4.80
N LEU A 402 38.17 49.62 -5.70
CA LEU A 402 38.28 50.11 -7.07
C LEU A 402 37.21 51.18 -7.34
N GLU A 403 37.59 52.44 -7.21
CA GLU A 403 36.67 53.59 -7.23
C GLU A 403 36.20 53.96 -8.65
N GLU A 404 37.11 54.17 -9.61
CA GLU A 404 36.75 54.67 -10.95
C GLU A 404 37.65 54.10 -12.07
N GLY A 405 37.21 54.29 -13.32
CA GLY A 405 37.96 53.94 -14.53
C GLY A 405 37.71 52.54 -15.09
N TYR A 406 38.44 52.19 -16.16
CA TYR A 406 38.43 50.84 -16.72
C TYR A 406 39.22 49.91 -15.80
N ARG A 407 38.52 49.00 -15.13
CA ARG A 407 39.10 48.08 -14.13
C ARG A 407 39.09 46.67 -14.70
N LYS A 408 40.26 46.06 -14.80
CA LYS A 408 40.44 44.66 -15.23
C LYS A 408 40.94 43.85 -14.05
N ILE A 409 40.05 43.08 -13.43
CA ILE A 409 40.37 42.25 -12.27
C ILE A 409 40.57 40.82 -12.75
N LYS A 410 41.66 40.17 -12.33
CA LYS A 410 41.99 38.80 -12.72
C LYS A 410 42.16 37.94 -11.48
N PHE A 411 41.42 36.84 -11.44
CA PHE A 411 41.50 35.83 -10.41
C PHE A 411 42.15 34.58 -10.99
N PHE A 412 43.18 34.06 -10.32
CA PHE A 412 43.89 32.86 -10.74
C PHE A 412 43.65 31.76 -9.70
N PHE A 413 42.94 30.71 -10.10
CA PHE A 413 42.71 29.54 -9.27
C PHE A 413 43.67 28.43 -9.70
N HIS A 414 44.66 28.17 -8.85
CA HIS A 414 45.62 27.08 -9.05
C HIS A 414 44.96 25.76 -8.67
N THR A 415 44.94 24.80 -9.58
CA THR A 415 44.26 23.52 -9.40
C THR A 415 45.22 22.36 -9.58
N GLN A 416 44.93 21.24 -8.91
CA GLN A 416 45.66 20.01 -9.15
C GLN A 416 45.38 19.56 -10.59
N LYS A 417 46.43 19.46 -11.42
CA LYS A 417 46.36 19.15 -12.86
C LYS A 417 45.41 17.98 -13.17
N GLN A 418 45.54 16.86 -12.44
CA GLN A 418 44.72 15.67 -12.67
C GLN A 418 43.22 15.89 -12.38
N SER A 419 42.90 16.73 -11.38
CA SER A 419 41.52 17.03 -11.00
C SER A 419 40.80 17.86 -12.06
N LEU A 420 41.52 18.82 -12.67
CA LEU A 420 41.01 19.66 -13.74
C LEU A 420 40.89 18.88 -15.05
N VAL A 421 41.86 18.02 -15.38
CA VAL A 421 41.77 17.11 -16.54
C VAL A 421 40.55 16.21 -16.44
N SER A 422 40.33 15.58 -15.28
CA SER A 422 39.17 14.71 -15.07
C SER A 422 37.84 15.48 -15.20
N PHE A 423 37.76 16.71 -14.68
CA PHE A 423 36.59 17.55 -14.87
C PHE A 423 36.32 17.84 -16.36
N ILE A 424 37.37 18.17 -17.11
CA ILE A 424 37.25 18.49 -18.54
C ILE A 424 36.80 17.27 -19.35
N GLU A 425 37.35 16.09 -19.06
CA GLU A 425 36.93 14.83 -19.69
C GLU A 425 35.47 14.49 -19.38
N ASP A 426 35.08 14.60 -18.10
CA ASP A 426 33.71 14.35 -17.66
C ASP A 426 32.71 15.30 -18.34
N VAL A 427 33.04 16.59 -18.43
CA VAL A 427 32.19 17.60 -19.08
C VAL A 427 32.09 17.35 -20.59
N LYS A 428 33.18 16.98 -21.26
CA LYS A 428 33.17 16.63 -22.69
C LYS A 428 32.30 15.40 -22.97
N ALA A 429 32.30 14.42 -22.06
CA ALA A 429 31.48 13.21 -22.20
C ALA A 429 29.96 13.51 -22.15
N LEU A 430 29.54 14.65 -21.59
CA LEU A 430 28.13 15.07 -21.58
C LEU A 430 27.60 15.51 -22.96
N TYR A 431 28.49 15.86 -23.89
CA TYR A 431 28.15 16.39 -25.20
C TYR A 431 28.82 15.54 -26.31
N PRO A 432 28.32 14.31 -26.57
CA PRO A 432 28.90 13.45 -27.60
C PRO A 432 28.76 14.09 -28.99
N VAL A 433 29.84 13.99 -29.77
CA VAL A 433 30.02 14.60 -31.09
C VAL A 433 29.08 13.94 -32.10
N ASP A 434 27.87 14.47 -32.25
CA ASP A 434 27.01 14.21 -33.41
C ASP A 434 26.77 15.53 -34.17
N GLU A 435 26.73 15.41 -35.49
CA GLU A 435 26.79 16.47 -36.49
C GLU A 435 25.83 17.64 -36.20
N PHE A 436 26.37 18.86 -36.33
CA PHE A 436 25.75 20.19 -36.18
C PHE A 436 25.82 20.83 -34.77
N ARG A 437 26.92 21.60 -34.61
CA ARG A 437 27.35 22.46 -33.50
C ARG A 437 27.80 21.70 -32.23
N ILE A 438 29.11 21.64 -32.05
CA ILE A 438 29.73 21.85 -30.74
C ILE A 438 29.79 23.38 -30.57
N PRO A 439 28.91 24.04 -29.80
CA PRO A 439 29.23 25.35 -29.31
C PRO A 439 29.91 25.18 -27.95
N GLU A 440 31.04 25.87 -27.78
CA GLU A 440 31.67 26.21 -26.49
C GLU A 440 32.93 25.40 -26.17
N ASP A 441 34.07 26.07 -26.34
CA ASP A 441 35.32 25.70 -25.67
C ASP A 441 35.06 25.55 -24.17
N VAL A 442 35.85 24.72 -23.48
CA VAL A 442 35.66 24.43 -22.04
C VAL A 442 35.55 25.72 -21.22
N GLU A 443 36.27 26.77 -21.61
CA GLU A 443 36.16 28.12 -21.06
C GLU A 443 34.72 28.64 -21.00
N SER A 444 33.92 28.43 -22.05
CA SER A 444 32.53 28.93 -22.09
C SER A 444 31.55 28.05 -21.29
N ILE A 445 31.90 26.78 -21.02
CA ILE A 445 31.17 25.95 -20.05
C ILE A 445 31.46 26.43 -18.62
N ILE A 446 32.71 26.79 -18.33
CA ILE A 446 33.11 27.37 -17.03
C ILE A 446 32.50 28.76 -16.85
N ASP A 447 32.41 29.58 -17.91
CA ASP A 447 31.80 30.92 -17.89
C ASP A 447 30.35 30.94 -17.38
N LYS A 448 29.65 29.83 -17.58
CA LYS A 448 28.26 29.66 -17.16
C LYS A 448 28.11 28.98 -15.79
N LEU A 449 29.22 28.53 -15.19
CA LEU A 449 29.22 27.82 -13.92
C LEU A 449 29.03 28.78 -12.74
N PHE A 450 29.55 30.00 -12.85
CA PHE A 450 29.47 31.01 -11.81
C PHE A 450 28.71 32.26 -12.25
N SER A 451 27.86 32.79 -11.38
CA SER A 451 27.43 34.18 -11.40
C SER A 451 28.33 34.97 -10.45
N ILE A 452 28.97 36.02 -10.98
CA ILE A 452 29.91 36.85 -10.21
C ILE A 452 29.20 38.13 -9.80
N ARG A 453 29.28 38.48 -8.53
CA ARG A 453 28.80 39.77 -8.00
C ARG A 453 29.81 40.36 -7.05
N TYR A 454 29.80 41.68 -6.89
CA TYR A 454 30.64 42.36 -5.92
C TYR A 454 29.85 43.34 -5.06
N THR A 455 30.41 43.64 -3.90
CA THR A 455 29.77 44.53 -2.93
C THR A 455 29.80 45.99 -3.38
N ILE A 456 28.64 46.63 -3.34
CA ILE A 456 28.45 48.07 -3.41
C ILE A 456 27.81 48.51 -2.07
N GLU A 457 27.73 49.81 -1.78
CA GLU A 457 27.44 50.37 -0.44
C GLU A 457 26.48 49.52 0.44
N GLU A 458 25.22 49.38 0.02
CA GLU A 458 24.19 48.58 0.73
C GLU A 458 23.65 47.40 -0.10
N GLU A 459 24.24 47.12 -1.27
CA GLU A 459 23.73 46.11 -2.21
C GLU A 459 24.87 45.32 -2.87
N TYR A 460 24.51 44.44 -3.81
CA TYR A 460 25.47 43.75 -4.68
C TYR A 460 25.23 44.16 -6.12
N PHE A 461 26.33 44.41 -6.84
CA PHE A 461 26.29 44.53 -8.29
C PHE A 461 26.62 43.19 -8.93
N ASN A 462 25.68 42.62 -9.68
CA ASN A 462 25.91 41.42 -10.48
C ASN A 462 26.67 41.81 -11.76
N ILE A 463 27.82 41.18 -12.00
CA ILE A 463 28.61 41.40 -13.21
C ILE A 463 27.94 40.64 -14.36
N PRO A 464 27.54 41.34 -15.45
CA PRO A 464 27.03 40.69 -16.65
C PRO A 464 28.04 39.70 -17.28
N HIS A 465 27.55 38.59 -17.85
CA HIS A 465 28.41 37.56 -18.46
C HIS A 465 29.28 38.08 -19.63
N ASP A 466 28.83 39.10 -20.36
CA ASP A 466 29.62 39.75 -21.42
C ASP A 466 30.79 40.59 -20.88
N LYS A 467 30.83 40.81 -19.56
CA LYS A 467 31.92 41.49 -18.84
C LYS A 467 32.84 40.50 -18.11
N THR A 468 32.69 39.18 -18.33
CA THR A 468 33.56 38.15 -17.77
C THR A 468 34.28 37.35 -18.86
N GLU A 469 35.57 37.08 -18.68
CA GLU A 469 36.35 36.18 -19.54
C GLU A 469 36.95 35.04 -18.70
N TYR A 470 36.87 33.82 -19.21
CA TYR A 470 37.43 32.63 -18.57
C TYR A 470 38.52 32.04 -19.45
N ARG A 471 39.65 31.64 -18.87
CA ARG A 471 40.77 31.03 -19.60
C ARG A 471 41.39 29.90 -18.82
N LEU A 472 41.74 28.81 -19.51
CA LEU A 472 42.56 27.75 -18.96
C LEU A 472 44.02 28.00 -19.30
N LEU A 473 44.82 28.38 -18.30
CA LEU A 473 46.23 28.67 -18.50
C LEU A 473 47.09 27.44 -18.16
N ASN A 474 48.11 27.20 -18.98
CA ASN A 474 49.09 26.14 -18.77
C ASN A 474 50.43 26.73 -18.32
N GLN A 475 51.03 26.13 -17.28
CA GLN A 475 52.38 26.46 -16.84
C GLN A 475 53.47 25.81 -17.71
N GLU A 476 53.14 24.72 -18.43
CA GLU A 476 54.04 24.01 -19.34
C GLU A 476 53.58 24.24 -20.79
N LYS A 477 54.50 24.35 -21.75
CA LYS A 477 54.15 24.76 -23.13
C LYS A 477 53.26 23.78 -23.91
N GLU A 478 52.98 22.58 -23.37
CA GLU A 478 52.08 21.59 -23.98
C GLU A 478 51.22 20.88 -22.90
N GLY A 479 49.92 20.71 -23.15
CA GLY A 479 48.97 19.99 -22.28
C GLY A 479 47.75 20.80 -21.81
N VAL A 480 46.87 20.16 -21.04
CA VAL A 480 45.75 20.82 -20.34
C VAL A 480 46.29 21.69 -19.21
N GLY A 481 45.81 22.93 -19.13
CA GLY A 481 46.24 23.89 -18.11
C GLY A 481 45.92 23.44 -16.68
N ASN A 482 46.59 24.05 -15.69
CA ASN A 482 46.36 23.82 -14.26
C ASN A 482 45.82 25.07 -13.54
N ILE A 483 45.61 26.17 -14.26
CA ILE A 483 45.09 27.42 -13.70
C ILE A 483 43.80 27.81 -14.42
N ILE A 484 42.75 28.10 -13.64
CA ILE A 484 41.55 28.74 -14.14
C ILE A 484 41.72 30.25 -13.90
N GLU A 485 41.85 31.03 -14.98
CA GLU A 485 41.84 32.49 -14.95
C GLU A 485 40.40 32.97 -15.16
N ILE A 486 39.88 33.75 -14.22
CA ILE A 486 38.60 34.47 -14.35
C ILE A 486 38.91 35.96 -14.38
N THR A 487 38.53 36.63 -15.45
CA THR A 487 38.73 38.07 -15.64
C THR A 487 37.38 38.78 -15.57
N CYS A 488 37.28 39.80 -14.72
CA CYS A 488 36.14 40.71 -14.68
C CYS A 488 36.55 42.06 -15.27
N LEU A 489 35.75 42.57 -16.20
CA LEU A 489 35.94 43.86 -16.86
C LEU A 489 34.88 44.84 -16.37
N LEU A 490 35.28 45.86 -15.63
CA LEU A 490 34.38 46.93 -15.18
C LEU A 490 34.71 48.22 -15.92
N GLU A 491 33.68 48.86 -16.45
CA GLU A 491 33.75 50.11 -17.18
C GLU A 491 33.56 51.30 -16.24
N PRO A 492 33.87 52.54 -16.68
CA PRO A 492 33.74 53.73 -15.84
C PRO A 492 32.34 54.01 -15.30
N HIS A 493 31.30 53.45 -15.92
CA HIS A 493 29.91 53.62 -15.48
C HIS A 493 29.43 52.50 -14.53
N ASP A 494 30.22 51.42 -14.36
CA ASP A 494 29.88 50.38 -13.40
C ASP A 494 30.18 50.88 -11.97
N PRO A 495 29.40 50.51 -10.95
CA PRO A 495 29.57 51.03 -9.59
C PRO A 495 30.96 50.84 -9.01
N ALA A 496 31.40 51.76 -8.14
CA ALA A 496 32.57 51.56 -7.30
C ALA A 496 32.35 50.38 -6.36
N THR A 497 33.38 49.55 -6.17
CA THR A 497 33.36 48.53 -5.13
C THR A 497 33.35 49.21 -3.76
N SER A 498 32.48 48.78 -2.85
CA SER A 498 32.40 49.36 -1.51
C SER A 498 32.57 48.30 -0.43
N ILE A 499 32.95 48.76 0.75
CA ILE A 499 32.98 47.98 1.98
C ILE A 499 31.51 47.71 2.36
N SER A 500 31.12 46.44 2.33
CA SER A 500 29.75 46.06 2.64
C SER A 500 29.42 46.25 4.12
N ALA A 501 28.26 46.85 4.40
CA ALA A 501 27.65 46.90 5.74
C ALA A 501 26.77 45.67 6.07
N LEU A 502 26.70 44.66 5.20
CA LEU A 502 25.78 43.52 5.36
C LEU A 502 26.31 42.51 6.38
N GLU A 503 25.54 42.21 7.43
CA GLU A 503 25.81 41.23 8.50
C GLU A 503 25.82 39.75 8.03
N ARG A 504 26.04 39.49 6.75
CA ARG A 504 25.94 38.15 6.15
C ARG A 504 27.13 37.26 6.48
N TYR A 505 28.31 37.85 6.64
CA TYR A 505 29.55 37.13 6.96
C TYR A 505 29.79 37.12 8.47
N LYS A 506 29.54 35.97 9.10
CA LYS A 506 29.83 35.73 10.53
C LYS A 506 31.34 35.59 10.81
N ASP A 507 32.17 35.48 9.78
CA ASP A 507 33.62 35.37 9.90
C ASP A 507 34.24 36.77 10.03
N ALA A 508 34.97 37.00 11.11
CA ALA A 508 35.56 38.30 11.46
C ALA A 508 36.59 38.79 10.44
N ALA A 509 37.17 37.90 9.62
CA ALA A 509 38.20 38.25 8.63
C ALA A 509 37.66 38.94 7.36
N ALA A 510 36.39 38.78 7.04
CA ALA A 510 35.76 39.38 5.84
C ALA A 510 34.97 40.66 6.15
N GLN A 511 34.75 40.97 7.43
CA GLN A 511 34.03 42.17 7.85
C GLN A 511 34.84 43.43 7.52
N GLY A 512 34.22 44.41 6.86
CA GLY A 512 34.86 45.68 6.56
C GLY A 512 35.74 45.72 5.29
N LEU A 513 35.61 44.74 4.40
CA LEU A 513 36.33 44.69 3.11
C LEU A 513 35.35 44.57 1.94
N PRO A 514 35.71 45.06 0.73
CA PRO A 514 34.97 44.72 -0.48
C PRO A 514 35.11 43.23 -0.80
N VAL A 515 34.01 42.62 -1.24
CA VAL A 515 33.89 41.18 -1.49
C VAL A 515 33.44 40.93 -2.92
N PHE A 516 34.14 40.04 -3.62
CA PHE A 516 33.67 39.42 -4.85
C PHE A 516 33.15 38.01 -4.54
N GLU A 517 31.91 37.74 -4.90
CA GLU A 517 31.24 36.46 -4.70
C GLU A 517 31.06 35.74 -6.03
N PHE A 518 31.49 34.48 -6.07
CA PHE A 518 31.36 33.54 -7.18
C PHE A 518 30.30 32.52 -6.80
N HIS A 519 29.04 32.80 -7.13
CA HIS A 519 27.91 31.92 -6.84
C HIS A 519 27.77 30.88 -7.92
N LEU A 520 27.49 29.64 -7.55
CA LEU A 520 27.14 28.63 -8.54
C LEU A 520 25.81 29.02 -9.20
N ASN A 521 25.81 29.01 -10.53
CA ASN A 521 24.62 29.30 -11.30
C ASN A 521 23.60 28.15 -11.13
N PRO A 522 22.42 28.41 -10.53
CA PRO A 522 21.44 27.37 -10.23
C PRO A 522 20.90 26.69 -11.49
N ALA A 523 20.82 27.44 -12.61
CA ALA A 523 20.40 26.90 -13.90
C ALA A 523 21.40 25.89 -14.49
N LYS A 524 22.60 25.79 -13.90
CA LYS A 524 23.71 24.92 -14.31
C LYS A 524 24.26 24.08 -13.15
N SER A 525 23.47 23.89 -12.07
CA SER A 525 23.86 23.14 -10.87
C SER A 525 24.33 21.71 -11.19
N TYR A 526 23.85 21.09 -12.28
CA TYR A 526 24.34 19.80 -12.76
C TYR A 526 25.85 19.74 -13.05
N LEU A 527 26.49 20.86 -13.38
CA LEU A 527 27.93 20.93 -13.59
C LEU A 527 28.71 20.85 -12.28
N TYR A 528 28.09 21.19 -11.14
CA TYR A 528 28.74 21.14 -9.82
C TYR A 528 29.23 19.74 -9.47
N LYS A 529 28.51 18.68 -9.84
CA LYS A 529 28.95 17.29 -9.65
C LYS A 529 30.35 17.08 -10.21
N TYR A 530 30.61 17.62 -11.39
CA TYR A 530 31.91 17.49 -12.05
C TYR A 530 32.92 18.48 -11.45
N PHE A 531 32.51 19.73 -11.22
CA PHE A 531 33.39 20.77 -10.68
C PHE A 531 33.84 20.48 -9.23
N SER A 532 33.01 19.81 -8.41
CA SER A 532 33.35 19.43 -7.03
C SER A 532 34.56 18.49 -6.93
N LYS A 533 34.92 17.82 -8.04
CA LYS A 533 36.12 17.00 -8.13
C LYS A 533 37.39 17.83 -8.32
N VAL A 534 37.28 19.09 -8.77
CA VAL A 534 38.42 20.00 -8.97
C VAL A 534 38.96 20.42 -7.61
N LYS A 535 40.26 20.17 -7.40
CA LYS A 535 40.94 20.50 -6.15
C LYS A 535 41.82 21.72 -6.37
N ILE A 536 41.61 22.76 -5.57
CA ILE A 536 42.49 23.94 -5.51
C ILE A 536 43.77 23.54 -4.77
N GLU A 537 44.92 23.92 -5.32
CA GLU A 537 46.21 23.79 -4.63
C GLU A 537 46.29 24.82 -3.51
N SER A 538 46.47 24.37 -2.27
CA SER A 538 46.59 25.20 -1.08
C SER A 538 47.97 25.82 -0.92
#